data_AF-A0A7G5N1D1-F1
#
_entry.id   AF-A0A7G5N1D1-F1
#
_cell.length_a   1.000
_cell.length_b   1.000
_cell.length_c   1.000
_cell.angle_alpha   90.00
_cell.angle_beta   90.00
_cell.angle_gamma   90.00
#
_symmetry.space_group_name_H-M   'P 1'
#
loop_
_entity.id
_entity.type
_entity.pdbx_description
1 polymer ?
#
loop_
_entity_poly.entity_id
_entity_poly.type
_entity_poly.pdbx_seq_one_letter_code
_entity_poly.pdbx_strand_id
1 'polypeptide(L)'
;MNPIEFTEQNSVFVADGCDDLPACRQYNEQFHADEMISLWELSDEDCVEILKQIKDGKRPAIYLAVIGGQPPVSLWVRSEKNET
;
A
#
# COMPACT_ATOMS: atom_id res chain seq x y z
N MET A 1 -3.72 8.47 4.17
CA MET A 1 -3.27 7.07 4.33
C MET A 1 -1.89 7.12 4.95
N ASN A 2 -1.57 6.18 5.83
CA ASN A 2 -0.30 6.16 6.57
C ASN A 2 0.43 4.85 6.31
N PRO A 3 1.75 4.87 6.05
CA PRO A 3 2.51 3.64 6.00
C PRO A 3 2.60 3.03 7.41
N ILE A 4 2.44 1.73 7.53
CA ILE A 4 2.45 1.03 8.82
C ILE A 4 3.41 -0.15 8.82
N GLU A 5 3.90 -0.50 10.01
CA GLU A 5 4.68 -1.72 10.19
C GLU A 5 3.80 -2.97 10.04
N PHE A 6 4.38 -4.07 9.54
CA PHE A 6 3.65 -5.32 9.30
C PHE A 6 4.56 -6.53 9.43
N THR A 7 3.97 -7.71 9.67
CA THR A 7 4.70 -8.95 10.03
C THR A 7 5.81 -9.33 9.05
N GLU A 8 5.56 -9.16 7.75
CA GLU A 8 6.47 -9.54 6.69
C GLU A 8 7.57 -8.48 6.43
N GLN A 9 7.54 -7.33 7.11
CA GLN A 9 8.53 -6.25 6.96
C GLN A 9 9.94 -6.73 7.31
N ASN A 10 10.91 -6.35 6.47
CA ASN A 10 12.32 -6.66 6.67
C ASN A 10 13.27 -5.49 6.33
N SER A 11 12.72 -4.33 5.97
CA SER A 11 13.46 -3.14 5.56
C SER A 11 12.68 -1.86 5.84
N VAL A 12 13.38 -0.73 5.93
CA VAL A 12 12.80 0.62 6.03
C VAL A 12 13.54 1.51 5.04
N PHE A 13 12.80 2.16 4.15
CA PHE A 13 13.33 3.12 3.18
C PHE A 13 13.21 4.52 3.74
N VAL A 14 14.32 5.25 3.71
CA VAL A 14 14.42 6.62 4.21
C VAL A 14 14.92 7.53 3.10
N ALA A 15 14.34 8.72 2.97
CA ALA A 15 14.78 9.73 2.02
C ALA A 15 14.55 11.13 2.62
N ASP A 16 15.48 12.05 2.36
CA ASP A 16 15.38 13.41 2.89
C ASP A 16 14.09 14.10 2.46
N GLY A 17 13.31 14.57 3.44
CA GLY A 17 12.02 15.23 3.22
C GLY A 17 10.84 14.29 2.97
N CYS A 18 11.04 12.97 3.10
CA CYS A 18 9.99 11.96 3.07
C CYS A 18 9.83 11.32 4.46
N ASP A 19 8.64 10.79 4.73
CA ASP A 19 8.43 9.90 5.87
C ASP A 19 9.13 8.55 5.64
N ASP A 20 9.45 7.86 6.74
CA ASP A 20 9.98 6.50 6.69
C ASP A 20 8.96 5.56 6.05
N LEU A 21 9.43 4.69 5.16
CA LEU A 21 8.59 3.71 4.47
C LEU A 21 9.00 2.28 4.90
N PRO A 22 8.27 1.68 5.85
CA PRO A 22 8.43 0.27 6.19
C PRO A 22 8.04 -0.61 5.01
N ALA A 23 8.90 -1.58 4.69
CA ALA A 23 8.70 -2.45 3.54
C ALA A 23 9.24 -3.87 3.73
N CYS A 24 8.63 -4.80 3.00
CA CYS A 24 9.17 -6.12 2.74
C CYS A 24 9.85 -6.09 1.37
N ARG A 25 11.14 -6.40 1.35
CA ARG A 25 11.92 -6.65 0.14
C ARG A 25 12.02 -8.15 -0.06
N GLN A 26 11.61 -8.62 -1.23
CA GLN A 26 11.75 -10.02 -1.63
C GLN A 26 12.06 -10.13 -3.12
N TYR A 27 12.59 -11.26 -3.56
CA TYR A 27 12.74 -11.54 -4.98
C TYR A 27 11.46 -12.18 -5.52
N ASN A 28 10.86 -11.55 -6.54
CA ASN A 28 9.67 -12.07 -7.19
C ASN A 28 10.08 -12.94 -8.39
N GLU A 29 9.96 -14.25 -8.22
CA GLU A 29 10.32 -15.26 -9.23
C GLU A 29 9.50 -15.14 -10.53
N GLN A 30 8.24 -14.68 -10.46
CA GLN A 30 7.39 -14.55 -11.64
C GLN A 30 7.88 -13.43 -12.57
N PHE A 31 8.38 -12.33 -12.01
CA PHE A 31 8.87 -11.19 -12.78
C PHE A 31 10.39 -11.12 -12.85
N HIS A 32 11.08 -12.06 -12.22
CA HIS A 32 12.54 -12.11 -12.08
C HIS A 32 13.15 -10.78 -11.59
N ALA A 33 12.49 -10.13 -10.63
CA ALA A 33 12.85 -8.79 -10.16
C ALA A 33 12.71 -8.67 -8.64
N ASP A 34 13.43 -7.71 -8.06
CA ASP A 34 13.20 -7.30 -6.67
C ASP A 34 11.81 -6.67 -6.56
N GLU A 35 11.02 -7.17 -5.62
CA GLU A 35 9.71 -6.67 -5.26
C GLU A 35 9.78 -5.97 -3.91
N MET A 36 9.11 -4.83 -3.86
CA MET A 36 8.98 -4.01 -2.66
C MET A 36 7.51 -3.90 -2.29
N ILE A 37 7.16 -4.42 -1.12
CA ILE A 37 5.80 -4.40 -0.59
C ILE A 37 5.77 -3.46 0.61
N SER A 38 4.83 -2.51 0.63
CA SER A 38 4.55 -1.63 1.76
C SER A 38 3.07 -1.73 2.13
N LEU A 39 2.76 -1.70 3.42
CA LEU A 39 1.38 -1.71 3.90
C LEU A 39 0.93 -0.30 4.30
N TRP A 40 -0.30 0.06 3.92
CA TRP A 40 -0.88 1.37 4.17
C TRP A 40 -2.24 1.24 4.86
N GLU A 41 -2.42 1.99 5.93
CA GLU A 41 -3.70 2.12 6.61
C GLU A 41 -4.43 3.39 6.14
N LEU A 42 -5.74 3.28 5.98
CA LEU A 42 -6.59 4.44 5.71
C LEU A 42 -6.69 5.29 6.97
N SER A 43 -6.46 6.60 6.86
CA SER A 43 -6.74 7.52 7.97
C SER A 43 -8.25 7.62 8.22
N ASP A 44 -8.63 8.16 9.38
CA ASP A 44 -10.03 8.44 9.68
C ASP A 44 -10.66 9.37 8.63
N GLU A 45 -9.92 10.38 8.18
CA GLU A 45 -10.36 11.29 7.12
C GLU A 45 -10.58 10.57 5.79
N ASP A 46 -9.67 9.66 5.40
CA ASP A 46 -9.82 8.83 4.19
C ASP A 46 -11.08 7.97 4.30
N CYS A 47 -11.29 7.32 5.46
CA CYS A 47 -12.46 6.50 5.72
C CYS A 47 -13.76 7.30 5.60
N VAL A 48 -13.81 8.50 6.16
CA VAL A 48 -14.97 9.40 6.06
C VAL A 48 -15.26 9.75 4.60
N GLU A 49 -14.25 10.07 3.81
CA GLU A 49 -14.41 10.44 2.40
C GLU A 49 -14.84 9.23 1.54
N ILE A 50 -14.23 8.07 1.76
CA ILE A 50 -14.62 6.80 1.12
C ILE A 50 -16.10 6.48 1.42
N LEU A 51 -16.53 6.63 2.68
CA LEU A 51 -17.92 6.40 3.07
C LEU A 51 -18.89 7.39 2.41
N LYS A 52 -18.51 8.67 2.24
CA LYS A 52 -19.31 9.65 1.48
C LYS A 52 -19.45 9.24 0.02
N GLN A 53 -18.36 8.85 -0.63
CA GLN A 53 -18.38 8.41 -2.03
C GLN A 53 -19.28 7.19 -2.22
N ILE A 54 -19.20 6.20 -1.32
CA ILE A 54 -20.07 5.02 -1.35
C ILE A 54 -21.55 5.42 -1.18
N LYS A 55 -21.87 6.33 -0.24
CA LYS A 55 -23.25 6.82 -0.04
C LYS A 55 -23.79 7.54 -1.27
N ASP A 56 -22.93 8.24 -2.01
CA ASP A 56 -23.26 8.91 -3.27
C ASP A 56 -23.34 7.93 -4.47
N GLY A 57 -23.21 6.62 -4.25
CA GLY A 57 -23.23 5.60 -5.30
C GLY A 57 -21.97 5.56 -6.16
N LYS A 58 -20.88 6.22 -5.72
CA LYS A 58 -19.58 6.21 -6.39
C LYS A 58 -18.73 5.04 -5.90
N ARG A 59 -17.88 4.51 -6.78
CA ARG A 59 -16.84 3.55 -6.40
C ARG A 59 -15.62 4.33 -5.89
N PRO A 60 -15.15 4.10 -4.65
CA PRO A 60 -13.91 4.69 -4.17
C PRO A 60 -12.74 4.27 -5.05
N ALA A 61 -11.84 5.22 -5.29
CA ALA A 61 -10.62 4.99 -6.05
C ALA A 61 -9.42 5.48 -5.24
N ILE A 62 -8.29 4.80 -5.40
CA ILE A 62 -7.01 5.21 -4.83
C ILE A 62 -6.14 5.70 -5.98
N TYR A 63 -5.53 6.87 -5.81
CA TYR A 63 -4.53 7.37 -6.73
C TYR A 63 -3.16 6.83 -6.33
N LEU A 64 -2.48 6.20 -7.28
CA LEU A 64 -1.07 5.81 -7.15
C LEU A 64 -0.26 6.62 -8.18
N ALA A 65 0.68 7.41 -7.69
CA ALA A 65 1.65 8.11 -8.52
C ALA A 65 3.02 7.42 -8.36
N VAL A 66 3.62 7.01 -9.48
CA VAL A 66 4.98 6.46 -9.50
C VAL A 66 5.90 7.46 -10.18
N ILE A 67 6.91 7.93 -9.45
CA ILE A 67 7.90 8.89 -9.96
C ILE A 67 9.14 8.10 -10.42
N GLY A 68 9.44 8.13 -11.72
CA GLY A 68 10.50 7.34 -12.34
C GLY A 68 9.99 6.56 -13.56
N GLY A 69 10.66 5.46 -13.93
CA GLY A 69 10.10 4.48 -14.87
C GLY A 69 8.87 3.78 -14.29
N GLN A 70 8.04 3.15 -15.13
CA GLN A 70 6.85 2.42 -14.68
C GLN A 70 7.21 0.96 -14.34
N PRO A 71 7.31 0.56 -13.05
CA PRO A 71 7.46 -0.84 -12.68
C PRO A 71 6.12 -1.59 -12.83
N PRO A 72 6.14 -2.92 -12.88
CA PRO A 72 4.95 -3.72 -12.58
C PRO A 72 4.44 -3.36 -11.18
N VAL A 73 3.13 -3.13 -11.05
CA VAL A 73 2.48 -2.78 -9.78
C VAL A 73 1.35 -3.75 -9.49
N SER A 74 1.29 -4.20 -8.24
CA SER A 74 0.17 -4.92 -7.65
C SER A 74 -0.39 -4.10 -6.48
N LEU A 75 -1.72 -3.99 -6.40
CA LEU A 75 -2.46 -3.35 -5.31
C LEU A 75 -3.56 -4.30 -4.86
N TRP A 76 -3.65 -4.56 -3.56
CA TRP A 76 -4.67 -5.44 -3.00
C TRP A 76 -5.08 -4.98 -1.60
N VAL A 77 -6.30 -5.32 -1.22
CA VAL A 77 -6.79 -5.19 0.14
C VAL A 77 -6.70 -6.58 0.78
N ARG A 78 -5.97 -6.70 1.89
CA ARG A 78 -5.94 -7.96 2.65
C ARG A 78 -7.28 -8.13 3.36
N SER A 79 -7.99 -9.20 3.07
CA SER A 79 -9.11 -9.60 3.92
C SER A 79 -8.54 -10.28 5.17
N GLU A 80 -9.05 -9.90 6.34
CA GLU A 80 -8.93 -10.75 7.52
C GLU A 80 -9.76 -12.00 7.27
N LYS A 81 -9.17 -13.00 6.60
CA LYS A 81 -9.67 -14.36 6.78
C LYS A 81 -9.26 -14.77 8.18
N ASN A 82 -10.21 -14.79 9.11
CA ASN A 82 -10.07 -15.57 10.32
C ASN A 82 -9.63 -16.99 9.92
N GLU A 83 -8.42 -17.37 10.30
CA GLU A 83 -8.00 -18.77 10.28
C GLU A 83 -8.90 -19.52 11.27
N THR A 84 -9.94 -20.18 10.75
CA THR A 84 -10.72 -21.20 11.46
C THR A 84 -10.11 -22.57 11.25
#